data_AF-A0A2W6DXQ3-F1
#
_entry.id   AF-A0A2W6DXQ3-F1
#
_cell.length_a   1.000
_cell.length_b   1.000
_cell.length_c   1.000
_cell.angle_alpha   90.00
_cell.angle_beta   90.00
_cell.angle_gamma   90.00
#
_symmetry.space_group_name_H-M   'P 1'
#
loop_
_entity.id
_entity.type
_entity.pdbx_description
1 polymer ?
#
loop_
_entity_poly.entity_id
_entity_poly.type
_entity_poly.pdbx_seq_one_letter_code
_entity_poly.pdbx_strand_id
1 'polypeptide(L)' 'MLDEGLLRILACPIDKRELLYFADEAVLYNPRLRRAYRIENGIPVMSADRAEPIDEEEHGRLAKRANCGEAVVTLGGRAK' A
#
# COMPACT_ATOMS: atom_id res chain seq x y z
N MET A 1 -7.94 11.95 -1.78
CA MET A 1 -8.42 10.78 -1.01
C MET A 1 -8.82 9.70 -2.00
N LEU A 2 -8.26 8.49 -1.86
CA LEU A 2 -8.75 7.31 -2.56
C LEU A 2 -10.08 6.87 -1.93
N ASP A 3 -10.98 6.34 -2.76
CA ASP A 3 -12.28 5.86 -2.33
C ASP A 3 -12.15 4.64 -1.42
N GLU A 4 -12.92 4.60 -0.32
CA GLU A 4 -12.87 3.50 0.65
C GLU A 4 -13.29 2.16 0.04
N GLY A 5 -14.17 2.18 -0.97
CA GLY A 5 -14.56 0.99 -1.71
C GLY A 5 -13.41 0.41 -2.53
N LEU A 6 -12.57 1.28 -3.10
CA LEU A 6 -11.40 0.88 -3.90
C LEU A 6 -10.30 0.29 -3.01
N LEU A 7 -10.06 0.87 -1.83
CA LEU A 7 -9.09 0.34 -0.86
C LEU A 7 -9.46 -1.08 -0.41
N ARG A 8 -10.75 -1.43 -0.35
CA ARG A 8 -11.21 -2.78 0.04
C ARG A 8 -10.95 -3.87 -1.01
N ILE A 9 -10.77 -3.51 -2.28
CA ILE A 9 -10.50 -4.46 -3.36
C ILE A 9 -9.04 -4.43 -3.85
N LEU A 10 -8.29 -3.38 -3.46
CA LEU A 10 -6.89 -3.23 -3.83
C LEU A 10 -6.04 -4.32 -3.19
N ALA A 11 -5.37 -5.08 -4.04
CA ALA A 11 -4.42 -6.14 -3.69
C ALA A 11 -3.08 -5.84 -4.34
N CYS A 12 -2.00 -6.35 -3.77
CA CYS A 12 -0.71 -6.32 -4.45
C CYS A 12 -0.79 -7.06 -5.80
N PRO A 13 -0.30 -6.50 -6.92
CA PRO A 13 -0.31 -7.19 -8.21
C PRO A 13 0.53 -8.48 -8.22
N ILE A 14 1.51 -8.59 -7.33
CA ILE A 14 2.46 -9.72 -7.26
C ILE A 14 1.92 -10.82 -6.34
N ASP A 15 1.71 -10.53 -5.04
CA ASP A 15 1.32 -11.55 -4.05
C ASP A 15 -0.18 -11.62 -3.75
N LYS A 16 -0.98 -10.72 -4.33
CA LYS A 16 -2.46 -10.68 -4.20
C LYS A 16 -2.97 -10.52 -2.77
N ARG A 17 -2.17 -9.96 -1.85
CA ARG A 17 -2.59 -9.68 -0.46
C ARG A 17 -2.74 -8.19 -0.19
N GLU A 18 -3.09 -7.87 1.05
CA GLU A 18 -3.22 -6.49 1.54
C GLU A 18 -1.92 -5.68 1.44
N LEU A 19 -2.10 -4.39 1.19
CA LEU A 19 -1.12 -3.32 1.20
C LEU A 19 -1.48 -2.29 2.28
N LEU A 20 -0.49 -1.54 2.73
CA LEU A 20 -0.63 -0.41 3.64
C LEU A 20 -0.76 0.88 2.84
N TYR A 21 -1.89 1.55 2.93
CA TYR A 21 -2.13 2.84 2.27
C TYR A 21 -1.81 3.99 3.21
N PHE A 22 -0.86 4.82 2.81
CA PHE A 22 -0.50 6.08 3.47
C PHE A 22 -1.14 7.23 2.71
N ALA A 23 -2.21 7.80 3.28
CA ALA A 23 -3.02 8.81 2.62
C ALA A 23 -2.32 10.17 2.51
N ASP A 24 -1.39 10.46 3.43
CA ASP A 24 -0.58 11.68 3.43
C ASP A 24 0.47 11.68 2.31
N GLU A 25 1.06 10.52 2.02
CA GLU A 25 2.07 10.36 0.97
C GLU A 25 1.49 9.84 -0.35
N ALA A 26 0.21 9.47 -0.37
CA ALA A 26 -0.45 8.84 -1.51
C ALA A 26 0.32 7.61 -2.03
N VAL A 27 0.75 6.75 -1.09
CA VAL A 27 1.57 5.56 -1.35
C VAL A 27 0.88 4.31 -0.81
N LEU A 28 0.95 3.24 -1.60
CA LEU A 28 0.58 1.88 -1.22
C LEU A 28 1.85 1.07 -0.99
N TYR A 29 2.05 0.61 0.23
CA TYR A 29 3.26 -0.08 0.64
C TYR A 29 3.02 -1.56 0.92
N ASN A 30 3.88 -2.41 0.37
CA ASN A 30 3.94 -3.83 0.67
C ASN A 30 5.12 -4.12 1.62
N PRO A 31 4.89 -4.35 2.92
CA PRO A 31 5.96 -4.67 3.86
C PRO A 31 6.61 -6.04 3.61
N ARG A 32 5.92 -6.98 2.94
CA ARG A 32 6.43 -8.33 2.65
C ARG A 32 7.47 -8.31 1.53
N LEU A 33 7.15 -7.61 0.45
CA LEU A 33 8.03 -7.48 -0.72
C LEU A 33 8.95 -6.26 -0.63
N ARG A 34 8.78 -5.40 0.39
CA ARG A 34 9.46 -4.10 0.55
C ARG A 34 9.34 -3.25 -0.70
N ARG A 35 8.11 -3.09 -1.18
CA ARG A 35 7.80 -2.33 -2.42
C ARG A 35 6.73 -1.29 -2.16
N ALA A 36 6.93 -0.10 -2.68
CA ALA A 36 5.94 0.97 -2.68
C ALA A 36 5.37 1.18 -4.08
N TYR A 37 4.09 1.52 -4.12
CA TYR A 37 3.36 1.87 -5.33
C TYR A 37 2.79 3.27 -5.14
N ARG A 38 3.15 4.19 -6.03
CA ARG A 38 2.66 5.58 -5.99
C ARG A 38 1.27 5.68 -6.61
N ILE A 39 0.55 6.73 -6.20
CA ILE A 39 -0.71 7.11 -6.82
C ILE A 39 -0.44 8.33 -7.71
N GLU A 40 -0.61 8.16 -9.01
CA GLU A 40 -0.43 9.23 -9.99
C GLU A 40 -1.82 9.66 -10.49
N ASN A 41 -2.14 10.95 -10.40
CA ASN A 41 -3.45 11.51 -10.82
C ASN A 41 -4.67 10.82 -10.15
N GLY A 42 -4.52 10.35 -8.92
CA GLY A 42 -5.57 9.63 -8.20
C GLY A 42 -5.74 8.16 -8.63
N ILE A 43 -4.88 7.67 -9.53
CA ILE A 43 -4.87 6.28 -9.99
C ILE A 43 -3.69 5.54 -9.36
N PRO A 44 -3.92 4.47 -8.58
CA PRO A 44 -2.85 3.67 -8.01
C PRO A 44 -2.12 2.90 -9.10
N VAL A 45 -0.81 3.12 -9.20
CA VAL A 45 0.05 2.48 -10.21
C VAL A 45 0.41 1.07 -9.74
N MET A 46 -0.52 0.13 -9.91
CA MET A 46 -0.38 -1.28 -9.51
C MET A 46 0.37 -2.11 -10.57
N SER A 47 1.47 -1.58 -11.11
CA SER A 47 2.34 -2.30 -12.06
C SER A 47 3.57 -2.82 -11.34
N ALA A 48 3.87 -4.12 -11.48
CA ALA A 48 5.03 -4.74 -10.83
C ALA A 48 6.36 -4.08 -11.23
N ASP A 49 6.45 -3.58 -12.48
CA ASP A 49 7.61 -2.86 -13.02
C ASP A 49 7.76 -1.43 -12.49
N ARG A 50 6.66 -0.80 -12.08
CA ARG A 50 6.67 0.55 -11.48
C ARG A 50 6.70 0.53 -9.96
N ALA A 51 6.78 -0.67 -9.36
CA ALA A 51 6.92 -0.81 -7.94
C ALA A 51 8.32 -0.36 -7.52
N GLU A 52 8.40 0.68 -6.69
CA GLU A 52 9.68 1.18 -6.20
C GLU A 52 10.15 0.31 -5.04
N PRO A 53 11.41 -0.17 -5.07
CA PRO A 53 11.99 -0.88 -3.94
C PRO A 53 12.17 0.10 -2.79
N ILE A 54 11.78 -0.35 -1.60
CA ILE A 54 11.97 0.37 -0.35
C ILE A 54 13.14 -0.28 0.37
N ASP A 55 14.12 0.53 0.73
CA ASP A 55 15.28 0.12 1.50
C ASP A 55 14.90 -0.11 2.98
N GLU A 56 15.86 -0.58 3.78
CA GLU A 56 15.57 -0.99 5.16
C GLU A 56 15.23 0.19 6.08
N GLU A 57 15.81 1.36 5.82
CA GLU A 57 15.55 2.56 6.62
C GLU A 57 14.12 3.03 6.41
N GLU A 58 13.70 3.18 5.15
CA GLU A 58 12.36 3.60 4.81
C GLU A 58 11.31 2.52 5.15
N HIS A 59 11.66 1.23 5.04
CA HIS A 59 10.83 0.14 5.56
C HIS A 59 10.55 0.32 7.05
N GLY A 60 11.58 0.59 7.85
CA GLY A 60 11.46 0.82 9.28
C GLY A 60 10.58 2.04 9.59
N ARG A 61 10.75 3.14 8.85
CA ARG A 61 9.91 4.34 8.95
C ARG A 61 8.44 4.01 8.68
N LEU A 62 8.13 3.41 7.53
CA LEU A 62 6.76 3.06 7.13
C LEU A 62 6.12 2.04 8.07
N ALA A 63 6.87 1.02 8.51
CA ALA A 63 6.39 0.02 9.46
C ALA A 63 6.03 0.64 10.82
N LYS A 64 6.86 1.58 11.31
CA LYS A 64 6.61 2.30 12.56
C LYS A 64 5.35 3.16 12.47
N ARG A 65 5.17 3.87 11.35
CA ARG A 65 3.97 4.69 11.09
C ARG A 65 2.71 3.84 10.98
N ALA A 66 2.80 2.69 10.31
CA ALA A 66 1.70 1.72 10.25
C ALA A 66 1.32 1.22 11.65
N ASN A 67 2.29 0.92 12.50
CA ASN A 67 2.05 0.54 13.89
C ASN A 67 1.48 1.67 14.76
N CYS A 68 1.70 2.93 14.38
CA CYS A 68 1.11 4.10 15.02
C CYS A 68 -0.33 4.40 14.53
N GLY A 69 -0.85 3.61 13.58
CA GLY A 69 -2.19 3.77 13.02
C GLY A 69 -2.31 4.81 11.90
N GLU A 70 -1.18 5.24 11.32
CA GLU A 70 -1.17 6.21 10.21
C GLU A 70 -1.45 5.57 8.83
N ALA A 71 -1.51 4.24 8.77
CA ALA A 71 -1.76 3.49 7.54
C ALA A 71 -3.14 2.83 7.54
N VAL A 72 -3.81 2.84 6.39
CA VAL A 72 -5.05 2.10 6.15
C VAL A 72 -4.71 0.78 5.47
N VAL A 73 -5.13 -0.33 6.06
CA VAL A 73 -4.96 -1.65 5.45
C VAL A 73 -5.97 -1.80 4.30
N THR A 74 -5.45 -2.08 3.10
CA THR A 74 -6.26 -2.42 1.92
C THR A 74 -6.72 -3.88 1.97
N LEU A 75 -7.50 -4.32 0.99
CA LEU A 75 -8.06 -5.67 0.94
C LEU A 75 -8.84 -6.07 2.21
N GLY A 76 -9.86 -5.29 2.54
CA GLY A 76 -10.87 -5.63 3.56
C GLY A 76 -11.95 -6.55 3.00
N GLY A 77 -11.56 -7.73 2.52
CA GLY A 77 -12.52 -8.76 2.13
C GLY A 77 -13.17 -9.33 3.38
N ARG A 78 -14.48 -9.16 3.56
CA ARG A 78 -15.23 -10.13 4.38
C ARG A 78 -14.96 -11.49 3.76
N ALA A 79 -14.21 -12.34 4.47
CA ALA A 79 -14.35 -13.78 4.27
C ALA A 79 -15.85 -14.07 4.44
N LYS A 80 -16.51 -14.43 3.35
CA LYS A 80 -17.83 -15.05 3.42
C LYS A 80 -17.62 -16.53 3.64
#